data_AF-A0A926R912-F1
#
_entry.id   AF-A0A926R912-F1
#
_cell.length_a   1.000
_cell.length_b   1.000
_cell.length_c   1.000
_cell.angle_alpha   90.00
_cell.angle_beta   90.00
_cell.angle_gamma   90.00
#
_symmetry.space_group_name_H-M   'P 1'
#
loop_
_entity.id
_entity.type
_entity.pdbx_description
1 polymer ?
#
loop_
_entity_poly.entity_id
_entity_poly.type
_entity_poly.pdbx_seq_one_letter_code
_entity_poly.pdbx_strand_id
1 'polypeptide(L)'
;MKKIIFILPFFILTSVNAEMSKSDRSKALDCVGIYMANYFLPSGEKFEYGMKEKSISTVKVLKTYALEIGIPEKEWDEEVNKAVDKHYGSKYDQVKTDKCHTFVESLVPNGAERVKKVVQTLY
;
A
#
# COMPACT_ATOMS: atom_id res chain seq x y z
N MET A 1 -26.58 11.13 -42.40
CA MET A 1 -25.96 11.43 -41.08
C MET A 1 -25.93 10.13 -40.27
N LYS A 2 -24.77 9.48 -40.19
CA LYS A 2 -24.58 8.18 -39.52
C LYS A 2 -24.57 8.38 -38.00
N LYS A 3 -25.52 7.79 -37.28
CA LYS A 3 -25.51 7.75 -35.81
C LYS A 3 -24.47 6.70 -35.36
N ILE A 4 -23.39 7.15 -34.75
CA ILE A 4 -22.42 6.24 -34.11
C ILE A 4 -22.93 5.98 -32.70
N ILE A 5 -23.42 4.76 -32.47
CA ILE A 5 -23.80 4.28 -31.14
C ILE A 5 -22.49 3.85 -30.46
N PHE A 6 -22.06 4.62 -29.46
CA PHE A 6 -20.95 4.24 -28.58
C PHE A 6 -21.46 3.14 -27.64
N ILE A 7 -21.20 1.87 -27.98
CA ILE A 7 -21.39 0.76 -27.05
C ILE A 7 -20.17 0.73 -26.14
N LEU A 8 -20.30 1.30 -24.95
CA LEU A 8 -19.32 1.18 -23.87
C LEU A 8 -19.26 -0.29 -23.46
N PRO A 9 -18.10 -0.99 -23.56
CA PRO A 9 -18.01 -2.34 -23.03
C PRO A 9 -18.06 -2.24 -21.51
N PHE A 10 -19.20 -2.65 -20.95
CA PHE A 10 -19.36 -2.90 -19.53
C PHE A 10 -18.44 -4.06 -19.16
N PHE A 11 -17.21 -3.75 -18.72
CA PHE A 11 -16.37 -4.73 -18.05
C PHE A 11 -17.11 -5.13 -16.78
N ILE A 12 -17.80 -6.27 -16.83
CA ILE A 12 -18.25 -6.96 -15.63
C ILE A 12 -16.97 -7.42 -14.95
N LEU A 13 -16.45 -6.60 -14.03
CA LEU A 13 -15.51 -7.06 -13.02
C LEU A 13 -16.33 -8.02 -12.16
N THR A 14 -16.28 -9.31 -12.48
CA THR A 14 -16.64 -10.33 -11.51
C THR A 14 -15.69 -10.12 -10.34
N SER A 15 -16.18 -9.50 -9.26
CA SER A 15 -15.48 -9.40 -7.99
C SER A 15 -15.38 -10.81 -7.42
N VAL A 16 -14.44 -11.59 -7.96
CA VAL A 16 -13.84 -12.66 -7.17
C VAL A 16 -13.21 -11.90 -6.01
N ASN A 17 -13.85 -11.95 -4.85
CA ASN A 17 -13.28 -11.44 -3.61
C ASN A 17 -12.03 -12.28 -3.36
N ALA A 18 -10.92 -11.84 -3.94
CA ALA A 18 -9.60 -12.41 -3.69
C ALA A 18 -9.26 -12.03 -2.25
N GLU A 19 -9.60 -12.91 -1.32
CA GLU A 19 -9.24 -12.76 0.08
C GLU A 19 -7.71 -12.76 0.19
N MET A 20 -7.15 -11.75 0.83
CA MET A 20 -5.72 -11.70 1.12
C MET A 20 -5.39 -12.85 2.07
N SER A 21 -4.43 -13.69 1.69
CA SER A 21 -4.03 -14.82 2.56
C SER A 21 -3.54 -14.31 3.92
N LYS A 22 -3.68 -15.12 4.98
CA LYS A 22 -3.20 -14.73 6.32
C LYS A 22 -1.70 -14.36 6.32
N SER A 23 -0.89 -15.07 5.54
CA SER A 23 0.53 -14.78 5.38
C SER A 23 0.77 -13.44 4.67
N ASP A 24 -0.01 -13.15 3.62
CA ASP A 24 0.13 -11.89 2.90
C ASP A 24 -0.34 -10.72 3.75
N ARG A 25 -1.43 -10.87 4.51
CA ARG A 25 -1.92 -9.86 5.46
C ARG A 25 -0.89 -9.56 6.54
N SER A 26 -0.33 -10.60 7.16
CA SER A 26 0.72 -10.44 8.15
C SER A 26 1.94 -9.70 7.59
N LYS A 27 2.36 -10.05 6.37
CA LYS A 27 3.50 -9.41 5.70
C LYS A 27 3.18 -7.97 5.25
N ALA A 28 1.96 -7.71 4.79
CA ALA A 28 1.50 -6.36 4.43
C ALA A 28 1.50 -5.44 5.65
N LEU A 29 0.98 -5.91 6.79
CA LEU A 29 1.01 -5.17 8.05
C LEU A 29 2.45 -4.92 8.52
N ASP A 30 3.33 -5.92 8.46
CA ASP A 30 4.75 -5.73 8.81
C ASP A 30 5.40 -4.63 7.94
N CYS A 31 5.10 -4.62 6.64
CA CYS A 31 5.54 -3.56 5.74
C CYS A 31 4.94 -2.19 6.07
N VAL A 32 3.65 -2.11 6.45
CA VAL A 32 3.06 -0.86 6.95
C VAL A 32 3.82 -0.37 8.18
N GLY A 33 4.13 -1.27 9.13
CA GLY A 33 4.92 -0.92 10.31
C GLY A 33 6.29 -0.34 9.96
N ILE A 34 7.03 -0.97 9.03
CA ILE A 34 8.32 -0.48 8.53
C ILE A 34 8.18 0.91 7.89
N TYR A 35 7.21 1.08 6.98
CA TYR A 35 6.97 2.37 6.32
C TYR A 35 6.61 3.46 7.32
N MET A 36 5.82 3.13 8.33
CA MET A 36 5.39 4.07 9.34
C MET A 36 6.54 4.46 10.28
N ALA A 37 7.41 3.51 10.64
CA ALA A 37 8.62 3.77 11.41
C ALA A 37 9.60 4.69 10.65
N ASN A 38 9.68 4.56 9.32
CA ASN A 38 10.50 5.43 8.47
C ASN A 38 10.02 6.92 8.49
N TYR A 39 8.85 7.26 9.05
CA TYR A 39 8.47 8.65 9.30
C TYR A 39 9.16 9.25 10.52
N PHE A 40 9.46 8.44 11.52
CA PHE A 40 9.94 8.85 12.83
C PHE A 40 11.42 8.55 13.00
N LEU A 41 12.20 8.86 11.96
CA LEU A 41 13.63 8.54 11.96
C LEU A 41 14.36 9.30 13.07
N PRO A 42 15.32 8.64 13.74
CA PRO A 42 16.20 9.29 14.70
C PRO A 42 16.93 10.48 14.06
N SER A 43 17.19 11.52 14.86
CA SER A 43 17.98 12.68 14.41
C SER A 43 19.34 12.23 13.87
N GLY A 44 19.68 12.67 12.66
CA GLY A 44 20.93 12.34 11.97
C GLY A 44 20.81 11.25 10.90
N GLU A 45 19.69 10.53 10.82
CA GLU A 45 19.45 9.58 9.72
C GLU A 45 18.98 10.32 8.45
N LYS A 46 19.62 10.02 7.32
CA LYS A 46 19.24 10.53 6.00
C LYS A 46 18.30 9.54 5.35
N PHE A 47 17.11 10.00 5.01
CA PHE A 47 16.13 9.23 4.25
C PHE A 47 15.69 10.05 3.04
N GLU A 48 15.84 9.47 1.86
CA GLU A 48 15.54 10.15 0.62
C GLU A 48 14.04 10.49 0.54
N TYR A 49 13.74 11.73 0.17
CA TYR A 49 12.37 12.23 0.13
C TYR A 49 11.46 11.36 -0.76
N GLY A 50 11.95 10.94 -1.93
CA GLY A 50 11.22 10.04 -2.82
C GLY A 50 10.87 8.68 -2.19
N MET A 51 11.70 8.16 -1.29
CA MET A 51 11.42 6.92 -0.57
C MET A 51 10.31 7.11 0.47
N LYS A 52 10.25 8.30 1.09
CA LYS A 52 9.17 8.68 2.01
C LYS A 52 7.83 8.80 1.27
N GLU A 53 7.83 9.46 0.13
CA GLU A 53 6.66 9.60 -0.72
C GLU A 53 6.13 8.24 -1.20
N LYS A 54 7.04 7.38 -1.67
CA LYS A 54 6.71 6.02 -2.08
C LYS A 54 6.14 5.21 -0.90
N SER A 55 6.73 5.33 0.30
CA SER A 55 6.25 4.66 1.51
C SER A 55 4.83 5.09 1.89
N ILE A 56 4.52 6.40 1.94
CA ILE A 56 3.17 6.92 2.26
C ILE A 56 2.18 6.41 1.23
N SER A 57 2.58 6.46 -0.04
CA SER A 57 1.71 6.08 -1.15
C SER A 57 1.42 4.59 -1.12
N THR A 58 2.41 3.77 -0.77
CA THR A 58 2.26 2.33 -0.60
C THR A 58 1.32 1.98 0.56
N VAL A 59 1.43 2.67 1.70
CA VAL A 59 0.50 2.49 2.84
C VAL A 59 -0.93 2.85 2.45
N LYS A 60 -1.13 3.95 1.71
CA LYS A 60 -2.46 4.35 1.19
C LYS A 60 -3.04 3.29 0.25
N VAL A 61 -2.24 2.78 -0.69
CA VAL A 61 -2.65 1.73 -1.62
C VAL A 61 -3.04 0.45 -0.89
N LEU A 62 -2.28 0.05 0.14
CA LEU A 62 -2.62 -1.12 0.97
C LEU A 62 -3.94 -0.93 1.72
N LYS A 63 -4.15 0.22 2.35
CA LYS A 63 -5.43 0.51 3.04
C LYS A 63 -6.59 0.44 2.05
N THR A 64 -6.48 1.09 0.89
CA THR A 64 -7.52 1.02 -0.14
C THR A 64 -7.78 -0.43 -0.58
N TYR A 65 -6.73 -1.21 -0.83
CA TYR A 65 -6.87 -2.61 -1.23
C TYR A 65 -7.53 -3.47 -0.14
N ALA A 66 -7.13 -3.30 1.12
CA ALA A 66 -7.72 -4.00 2.26
C ALA A 66 -9.24 -3.76 2.35
N LEU A 67 -9.67 -2.50 2.20
CA LEU A 67 -11.09 -2.15 2.18
C LEU A 67 -11.82 -2.74 0.96
N GLU A 68 -11.19 -2.73 -0.22
CA GLU A 68 -11.77 -3.29 -1.46
C GLU A 68 -12.06 -4.79 -1.36
N ILE A 69 -11.20 -5.55 -0.67
CA ILE A 69 -11.39 -6.99 -0.46
C ILE A 69 -12.25 -7.32 0.77
N GLY A 70 -12.83 -6.30 1.41
CA GLY A 70 -13.82 -6.46 2.48
C GLY A 70 -13.26 -6.48 3.90
N ILE A 71 -12.00 -6.11 4.14
CA ILE A 71 -11.48 -5.93 5.51
C ILE A 71 -12.11 -4.66 6.10
N PRO A 72 -12.78 -4.72 7.26
CA PRO A 72 -13.35 -3.53 7.90
C PRO A 72 -12.26 -2.52 8.28
N GLU A 73 -12.52 -1.23 8.06
CA GLU A 73 -11.55 -0.17 8.36
C GLU A 73 -11.05 -0.20 9.81
N LYS A 74 -11.97 -0.39 10.76
CA LYS A 74 -11.62 -0.47 12.18
C LYS A 74 -10.65 -1.62 12.47
N GLU A 75 -10.86 -2.78 11.86
CA GLU A 75 -10.00 -3.96 12.04
C GLU A 75 -8.62 -3.70 11.42
N TRP A 76 -8.58 -3.13 10.22
CA TRP A 76 -7.33 -2.75 9.56
C TRP A 76 -6.52 -1.74 10.39
N ASP A 77 -7.17 -0.69 10.87
CA ASP A 77 -6.50 0.36 11.64
C ASP A 77 -5.97 -0.16 12.99
N GLU A 78 -6.71 -1.05 13.67
CA GLU A 78 -6.24 -1.71 14.91
C GLU A 78 -4.99 -2.58 14.68
N GLU A 79 -4.93 -3.30 13.56
CA GLU A 79 -3.76 -4.11 13.20
C GLU A 79 -2.57 -3.28 12.76
N VAL A 80 -2.81 -2.19 12.02
CA VAL A 80 -1.78 -1.23 11.63
C VAL A 80 -1.11 -0.66 12.88
N ASN A 81 -1.86 -0.22 13.89
CA ASN A 81 -1.28 0.31 15.12
C ASN A 81 -0.34 -0.70 15.80
N LYS A 82 -0.75 -1.96 15.91
CA LYS A 82 0.11 -3.04 16.46
C LYS A 82 1.38 -3.24 15.63
N ALA A 83 1.29 -3.13 14.30
CA ALA A 83 2.44 -3.25 13.42
C ALA A 83 3.40 -2.05 13.54
N VAL A 84 2.87 -0.83 13.70
CA VAL A 84 3.69 0.37 13.95
C VAL A 84 4.44 0.24 15.27
N ASP A 85 3.76 -0.18 16.34
CA ASP A 85 4.38 -0.34 17.67
C ASP A 85 5.57 -1.31 17.64
N LYS A 86 5.51 -2.36 16.82
CA LYS A 86 6.60 -3.33 16.66
C LYS A 86 7.87 -2.71 16.06
N HIS A 87 7.73 -1.74 15.16
CA HIS A 87 8.84 -1.15 14.40
C HIS A 87 9.25 0.24 14.90
N TYR A 88 8.45 0.87 15.77
CA TYR A 88 8.72 2.20 16.30
C TYR A 88 10.13 2.30 16.91
N GLY A 89 10.87 3.36 16.55
CA GLY A 89 12.25 3.58 17.00
C GLY A 89 13.31 2.73 16.28
N SER A 90 12.92 1.88 15.31
CA SER A 90 13.88 1.16 14.47
C SER A 90 14.65 2.11 13.56
N LYS A 91 15.92 1.77 13.30
CA LYS A 91 16.72 2.46 12.29
C LYS A 91 16.20 2.19 10.89
N TYR A 92 16.41 3.14 9.98
CA TYR A 92 16.10 2.94 8.58
C TYR A 92 16.87 1.76 7.99
N ASP A 93 16.17 0.92 7.22
CA ASP A 93 16.72 -0.21 6.48
C ASP A 93 16.17 -0.20 5.05
N GLN A 94 17.01 0.26 4.11
CA GLN A 94 16.65 0.37 2.70
C GLN A 94 16.29 -0.99 2.10
N VAL A 95 17.06 -2.04 2.42
CA VAL A 95 16.85 -3.38 1.85
C VAL A 95 15.50 -3.94 2.28
N LYS A 96 15.09 -3.74 3.53
CA LYS A 96 13.75 -4.12 4.01
C LYS A 96 12.66 -3.28 3.34
N THR A 97 12.87 -1.98 3.22
CA THR A 97 11.91 -1.05 2.61
C THR A 97 11.66 -1.41 1.12
N ASP A 98 12.71 -1.73 0.37
CA ASP A 98 12.62 -2.13 -1.05
C ASP A 98 11.94 -3.50 -1.23
N LYS A 99 12.22 -4.45 -0.33
CA LYS A 99 11.50 -5.73 -0.30
C LYS A 99 10.01 -5.54 -0.05
N CYS A 100 9.65 -4.61 0.83
CA CYS A 100 8.26 -4.25 1.06
C CYS A 100 7.63 -3.61 -0.18
N HIS A 101 8.35 -2.74 -0.89
CA HIS A 101 7.80 -2.14 -2.11
C HIS A 101 7.50 -3.22 -3.15
N THR A 102 8.48 -4.09 -3.42
CA THR A 102 8.33 -5.19 -4.37
C THR A 102 7.17 -6.11 -3.98
N PHE A 103 7.06 -6.45 -2.70
CA PHE A 103 5.98 -7.29 -2.21
C PHE A 103 4.61 -6.64 -2.40
N VAL A 104 4.41 -5.39 -1.97
CA VAL A 104 3.11 -4.72 -2.06
C VAL A 104 2.71 -4.49 -3.52
N GLU A 105 3.65 -4.11 -4.37
CA GLU A 105 3.42 -3.93 -5.81
C GLU A 105 2.96 -5.23 -6.49
N SER A 106 3.40 -6.39 -5.98
CA SER A 106 2.97 -7.71 -6.44
C SER A 106 1.67 -8.21 -5.80
N LEU A 107 1.40 -7.83 -4.54
CA LEU A 107 0.23 -8.26 -3.78
C LEU A 107 -1.04 -7.57 -4.28
N VAL A 108 -0.96 -6.27 -4.54
CA VAL A 108 -2.11 -5.47 -4.95
C VAL A 108 -2.28 -5.57 -6.46
N PRO A 109 -3.49 -5.84 -6.98
CA PRO A 109 -3.75 -5.78 -8.42
C PRO A 109 -3.33 -4.43 -9.00
N ASN A 110 -2.44 -4.47 -10.01
CA ASN A 110 -1.79 -3.29 -10.60
C ASN A 110 -1.05 -2.40 -9.59
N GLY A 111 -0.47 -3.00 -8.53
CA GLY A 111 0.09 -2.29 -7.38
C GLY A 111 1.10 -1.20 -7.72
N ALA A 112 2.07 -1.46 -8.59
CA ALA A 112 3.06 -0.47 -9.01
C ALA A 112 2.42 0.78 -9.64
N GLU A 113 1.43 0.60 -10.51
CA GLU A 113 0.72 1.71 -11.15
C GLU A 113 -0.16 2.46 -10.15
N ARG A 114 -0.81 1.76 -9.21
CA ARG A 114 -1.58 2.39 -8.13
C ARG A 114 -0.69 3.26 -7.24
N VAL A 115 0.48 2.74 -6.85
CA VAL A 115 1.46 3.51 -6.04
C VAL A 115 1.92 4.74 -6.80
N LYS A 116 2.31 4.59 -8.07
CA LYS A 116 2.72 5.71 -8.93
C LYS A 116 1.65 6.80 -9.01
N LYS A 117 0.38 6.42 -9.22
CA LYS A 117 -0.74 7.37 -9.25
C LYS A 117 -0.90 8.11 -7.93
N VAL A 118 -0.78 7.42 -6.80
CA VAL A 118 -0.87 8.09 -5.49
C VAL A 118 0.31 9.03 -5.27
N VAL A 119 1.54 8.66 -5.64
CA VAL A 119 2.71 9.56 -5.57
C VAL A 119 2.48 10.84 -6.38
N GLN A 120 1.90 10.74 -7.57
CA GLN A 120 1.60 11.90 -8.42
C GLN A 120 0.58 12.87 -7.80
N THR A 121 -0.19 12.46 -6.77
CA THR A 121 -1.12 13.35 -6.05
C THR A 121 -0.47 14.15 -4.93
N LEU A 122 0.83 13.95 -4.67
CA LEU A 122 1.58 14.69 -3.65
C LEU A 122 2.12 16.05 -4.15
N TYR A 123 1.93 16.36 -5.44
CA TYR A 123 2.38 17.55 -6.16
C TYR A 123 1.20 18.23 -6.87
#